data_AF-X6Q582-F1
#
_entry.id   AF-X6Q582-F1
#
_cell.length_a   1.000
_cell.length_b   1.000
_cell.length_c   1.000
_cell.angle_alpha   90.00
_cell.angle_beta   90.00
_cell.angle_gamma   90.00
#
_symmetry.space_group_name_H-M   'P 1'
#
loop_
_entity.id
_entity.type
_entity.pdbx_description
1 polymer ?
#
loop_
_entity_poly.entity_id
_entity_poly.type
_entity_poly.pdbx_seq_one_letter_code
_entity_poly.pdbx_strand_id
1 'polypeptide(L)' 'MRFKEYIYSLPNQRKEEISKIMELCRVNESTVYRWLRGDFTPAPQKRKVISDYLNIPEHELFPDA' A
#
# COMPACT_ATOMS: atom_id res chain seq x y z
N MET A 1 -0.32 -6.57 10.16
CA MET A 1 -1.33 -5.52 9.89
C MET A 1 -1.59 -5.41 8.40
N ARG A 2 -2.84 -5.52 7.90
CA ARG A 2 -3.11 -5.48 6.44
C ARG A 2 -2.87 -4.08 5.87
N PHE A 3 -2.42 -3.99 4.61
CA PHE A 3 -2.13 -2.71 3.94
C PHE A 3 -3.30 -1.71 3.99
N LYS A 4 -4.54 -2.20 3.80
CA LYS A 4 -5.74 -1.40 3.98
C LYS A 4 -5.85 -0.86 5.40
N GLU A 5 -5.72 -1.72 6.41
CA GLU A 5 -5.84 -1.31 7.82
C GLU A 5 -4.82 -0.23 8.17
N TYR A 6 -3.58 -0.37 7.68
CA TYR A 6 -2.54 0.66 7.83
C TYR A 6 -3.01 2.01 7.28
N ILE A 7 -3.39 2.08 5.99
CA ILE A 7 -3.79 3.36 5.38
C ILE A 7 -5.01 3.96 6.09
N TYR A 8 -5.99 3.16 6.51
CA TYR A 8 -7.16 3.67 7.21
C TYR A 8 -6.90 4.06 8.68
N SER A 9 -5.79 3.60 9.28
CA SER A 9 -5.39 3.99 10.63
C SER A 9 -4.77 5.39 10.71
N LEU A 10 -4.28 5.93 9.58
CA LEU A 10 -3.60 7.23 9.54
C LEU A 10 -4.59 8.40 9.70
N PRO A 11 -4.46 9.24 10.76
CA PRO A 11 -5.30 10.41 10.93
C PRO A 11 -4.84 11.55 9.99
N ASN A 12 -5.72 12.01 9.11
CA ASN A 12 -5.51 13.13 8.17
C ASN A 12 -4.34 13.01 7.16
N GLN A 13 -3.49 11.98 7.26
CA GLN A 13 -2.31 11.80 6.40
C GLN A 13 -2.53 10.84 5.22
N ARG A 14 -3.72 10.26 5.10
CA ARG A 14 -4.02 9.23 4.07
C ARG A 14 -3.69 9.68 2.65
N LYS A 15 -4.00 10.94 2.32
CA LYS A 15 -3.77 11.48 0.97
C LYS A 15 -2.29 11.60 0.65
N GLU A 16 -1.50 12.06 1.62
CA GLU A 16 -0.04 12.20 1.51
C GLU A 16 0.61 10.81 1.37
N GLU A 17 0.16 9.86 2.19
CA GLU A 17 0.65 8.47 2.16
C GLU A 17 0.36 7.79 0.81
N ILE A 18 -0.88 7.92 0.31
CA ILE A 18 -1.26 7.40 -1.00
C ILE A 18 -0.41 8.05 -2.09
N SER A 19 -0.21 9.38 -2.04
CA SER A 19 0.64 10.08 -3.00
C SER A 19 2.08 9.58 -2.97
N LYS A 20 2.62 9.28 -1.78
CA LYS A 20 3.99 8.76 -1.68
C LYS A 20 4.12 7.36 -2.24
N ILE A 21 3.13 6.50 -1.98
CA ILE A 21 3.06 5.15 -2.54
C ILE A 21 2.91 5.18 -4.07
N MET A 22 2.12 6.12 -4.61
CA MET A 22 2.01 6.34 -6.06
C MET A 22 3.36 6.67 -6.69
N GLU A 23 4.11 7.60 -6.09
CA GLU A 23 5.43 8.01 -6.56
C GLU A 23 6.41 6.84 -6.54
N LEU A 24 6.52 6.15 -5.38
CA LEU A 24 7.45 5.04 -5.19
C LEU A 24 7.16 3.86 -6.11
N CYS A 25 5.88 3.51 -6.30
CA CYS A 25 5.47 2.38 -7.12
C CYS A 25 5.29 2.73 -8.61
N ARG A 26 5.40 4.02 -8.97
CA ARG A 26 5.13 4.55 -10.32
C ARG A 26 3.75 4.12 -10.84
N VAL A 27 2.73 4.32 -10.03
CA VAL A 27 1.33 3.98 -10.37
C VAL A 27 0.40 5.17 -10.19
N ASN A 28 -0.74 5.11 -10.85
CA ASN A 28 -1.80 6.10 -10.67
C ASN A 28 -2.54 5.89 -9.36
N GLU A 29 -3.16 6.96 -8.84
CA GLU A 29 -3.95 6.96 -7.59
C GLU A 29 -5.04 5.89 -7.59
N SER A 30 -5.73 5.74 -8.73
CA SER A 30 -6.76 4.71 -8.92
C SER A 30 -6.24 3.29 -8.66
N THR A 31 -4.97 3.02 -8.97
CA THR A 31 -4.33 1.72 -8.73
C THR A 31 -4.19 1.46 -7.24
N VAL A 32 -3.73 2.45 -6.48
CA VAL A 32 -3.59 2.35 -5.02
C VAL A 32 -4.96 2.12 -4.37
N TYR A 33 -5.99 2.86 -4.79
CA TYR A 33 -7.36 2.62 -4.29
C TYR A 33 -7.92 1.24 -4.66
N ARG A 34 -7.51 0.65 -5.78
CA ARG A 34 -7.91 -0.73 -6.12
C ARG A 34 -7.24 -1.75 -5.20
N TRP A 35 -5.98 -1.53 -4.81
CA TRP A 35 -5.32 -2.35 -3.77
C TRP A 35 -6.04 -2.22 -2.42
N LEU A 36 -6.42 -1.00 -2.02
CA LEU A 36 -7.14 -0.76 -0.76
C LEU A 36 -8.56 -1.36 -0.74
N ARG A 37 -9.20 -1.45 -1.90
CA ARG A 37 -10.50 -2.14 -2.06
C ARG A 37 -10.36 -3.66 -2.09
N GLY A 38 -9.17 -4.18 -2.40
CA GLY A 38 -8.92 -5.60 -2.57
C GLY A 38 -9.27 -6.14 -3.96
N ASP A 39 -9.42 -5.28 -4.97
CA ASP A 39 -9.69 -5.70 -6.35
C ASP A 39 -8.60 -6.66 -6.88
N PHE A 40 -7.35 -6.41 -6.50
CA PHE A 40 -6.19 -7.25 -6.77
C PHE A 40 -5.02 -6.87 -5.85
N THR A 41 -4.09 -7.81 -5.68
CA THR A 41 -2.88 -7.62 -4.87
C THR A 41 -1.77 -6.94 -5.69
N PRO A 42 -0.99 -6.00 -5.12
CA PRO A 42 0.17 -5.45 -5.83
C PRO A 42 1.15 -6.55 -6.25
N ALA A 43 1.86 -6.33 -7.37
CA ALA A 43 2.90 -7.24 -7.83
C ALA A 43 4.06 -7.33 -6.80
N PRO A 44 4.81 -8.46 -6.73
CA PRO A 44 5.84 -8.68 -5.70
C PRO A 44 6.85 -7.52 -5.56
N GLN A 45 7.33 -6.98 -6.68
CA GLN A 45 8.25 -5.82 -6.67
C GLN A 45 7.65 -4.58 -5.97
N LYS A 46 6.35 -4.32 -6.16
CA LYS A 46 5.64 -3.20 -5.53
C LYS A 46 5.37 -3.47 -4.05
N ARG A 47 5.04 -4.72 -3.69
CA ARG A 47 4.86 -5.12 -2.29
C ARG A 47 6.14 -4.93 -1.49
N LYS A 48 7.29 -5.30 -2.07
CA LYS A 48 8.60 -5.06 -1.47
C LYS A 48 8.89 -3.58 -1.25
N VAL A 49 8.65 -2.74 -2.26
CA VAL A 49 8.80 -1.28 -2.15
C VAL A 49 7.92 -0.69 -1.05
N ILE A 50 6.65 -1.11 -0.97
CA ILE A 50 5.72 -0.64 0.08
C ILE A 50 6.19 -1.11 1.46
N SER A 51 6.58 -2.39 1.59
CA SER A 51 7.09 -2.97 2.84
C SER A 51 8.33 -2.22 3.35
N ASP A 52 9.29 -1.95 2.47
CA ASP A 52 10.52 -1.24 2.81
C ASP A 52 10.25 0.21 3.19
N TYR A 53 9.33 0.89 2.49
CA TYR A 53 8.95 2.27 2.79
C TYR A 53 8.23 2.41 4.14
N LEU A 54 7.27 1.52 4.41
CA LEU A 54 6.47 1.55 5.64
C LEU A 54 7.22 0.97 6.85
N ASN A 55 8.35 0.30 6.61
CA ASN A 55 9.07 -0.48 7.61
C ASN A 55 8.16 -1.52 8.31
N ILE A 56 7.26 -2.14 7.54
CA ILE A 56 6.35 -3.20 7.98
C ILE A 56 6.61 -4.43 7.11
N PRO A 57 6.75 -5.65 7.68
CA PRO A 57 7.00 -6.86 6.89
C PRO A 57 5.95 -7.11 5.80
N GLU A 58 6.40 -7.57 4.63
CA GLU A 58 5.51 -7.82 3.48
C GLU A 58 4.36 -8.77 3.82
N HIS A 59 4.65 -9.87 4.54
CA HIS A 59 3.67 -10.87 4.94
C HIS A 59 2.61 -10.32 5.91
N GLU A 60 2.89 -9.22 6.60
CA GLU A 60 1.91 -8.54 7.43
C GLU A 60 0.96 -7.68 6.60
N LEU A 61 1.51 -6.89 5.67
CA LEU A 61 0.77 -5.98 4.80
C LEU A 61 -0.08 -6.74 3.77
N PHE A 62 0.46 -7.84 3.25
CA PHE A 62 -0.14 -8.64 2.18
C PHE A 62 -0.07 -10.14 2.57
N PRO A 63 -0.90 -10.61 3.52
CA PRO A 63 -0.87 -12.00 4.00
C PRO A 63 -1.36 -13.02 2.96
N ASP A 64 -2.19 -12.58 2.01
CA ASP A 64 -2.88 -13.43 1.02
C ASP A 64 -2.19 -13.41 -0.37
N ALA A 65 -0.89 -13.11 -0.39
CA ALA A 65 -0.17 -12.55 -1.54
C ALA A 65 0.79 -13.50 -2.28
#